data_AF-A0A895YEI8-F1
#
_entry.id   AF-A0A895YEI8-F1
#
_cell.length_a   1.000
_cell.length_b   1.000
_cell.length_c   1.000
_cell.angle_alpha   90.00
_cell.angle_beta   90.00
_cell.angle_gamma   90.00
#
_symmetry.space_group_name_H-M   'P 1'
#
loop_
_entity.id
_entity.type
_entity.pdbx_description
1 polymer ?
#
loop_
_entity_poly.entity_id
_entity_poly.type
_entity_poly.pdbx_seq_one_letter_code
_entity_poly.pdbx_strand_id
1 'polypeptide(L)' 'MSRLGRYERDRRVRKEGKGYTVTVDGREYRVLHTDAFAWGIYTGPNLDLVGDGRGGFAHGYRGAEAAIDALIGHR' A
#
# COMPACT_ATOMS: atom_id res chain seq x y z
N MET A 1 -9.91 5.08 17.65
CA MET A 1 -10.47 4.18 16.60
C MET A 1 -9.52 4.22 15.42
N SER A 2 -8.75 3.16 15.18
CA SER A 2 -7.85 3.11 14.02
C SER A 2 -8.71 3.01 12.75
N ARG A 3 -8.54 3.97 11.84
CA ARG A 3 -9.41 4.22 10.68
C ARG A 3 -9.26 3.15 9.57
N LEU A 4 -8.32 2.21 9.75
CA LEU A 4 -8.14 0.96 9.02
C LEU A 4 -9.38 0.06 8.95
N GLY A 5 -10.37 0.24 9.85
CA GLY A 5 -11.61 -0.55 9.83
C GLY A 5 -12.41 -0.47 8.52
N ARG A 6 -12.17 0.55 7.68
CA ARG A 6 -12.73 0.62 6.32
C ARG A 6 -12.11 -0.42 5.38
N TYR A 7 -10.80 -0.66 5.49
CA TYR A 7 -10.08 -1.59 4.61
C TYR A 7 -10.16 -3.03 5.07
N GLU A 8 -10.36 -3.29 6.36
CA GLU A 8 -10.57 -4.65 6.86
C GLU A 8 -11.82 -5.34 6.26
N ARG A 9 -12.75 -4.56 5.72
CA ARG A 9 -13.93 -5.05 5.00
C ARG A 9 -13.78 -5.06 3.48
N ASP A 10 -12.74 -4.41 2.95
CA ASP A 10 -12.47 -4.41 1.51
C ASP A 10 -11.75 -5.71 1.16
N ARG A 11 -12.38 -6.55 0.33
CA ARG A 11 -11.82 -7.86 -0.07
C ARG A 11 -10.48 -7.74 -0.80
N ARG A 12 -10.13 -6.55 -1.30
CA ARG A 12 -8.85 -6.29 -1.93
C ARG A 12 -7.73 -6.13 -0.91
N VAL A 13 -8.02 -5.81 0.35
CA VAL A 13 -7.00 -5.54 1.36
C VAL A 13 -6.93 -6.67 2.37
N ARG A 14 -5.76 -7.30 2.47
CA ARG A 14 -5.45 -8.32 3.48
C ARG A 14 -4.34 -7.81 4.39
N LYS A 15 -4.56 -7.83 5.70
CA LYS A 15 -3.50 -7.54 6.67
C LYS A 15 -2.51 -8.71 6.72
N GLU A 16 -1.22 -8.43 6.57
CA GLU A 16 -0.14 -9.43 6.65
C GLU A 16 1.02 -8.93 7.51
N GLY A 17 1.18 -9.54 8.68
CA GLY A 17 2.19 -9.14 9.66
C GLY A 17 2.02 -7.68 10.07
N LYS A 18 3.08 -6.87 9.83
CA LYS A 18 3.10 -5.43 10.11
C LYS A 18 2.60 -4.57 8.94
N GLY A 19 2.22 -5.17 7.82
CA GLY A 19 1.79 -4.48 6.61
C GLY A 19 0.47 -4.98 6.06
N TYR A 20 0.22 -4.66 4.79
CA TYR A 20 -0.99 -5.04 4.06
C TYR A 20 -0.63 -5.50 2.66
N THR A 21 -1.37 -6.49 2.17
CA THR A 21 -1.40 -6.87 0.76
C THR A 21 -2.68 -6.31 0.16
N VAL A 22 -2.56 -5.65 -0.99
CA VAL A 22 -3.67 -5.00 -1.69
C VAL A 22 -3.73 -5.52 -3.13
N THR A 23 -4.87 -6.06 -3.54
CA THR A 23 -5.09 -6.53 -4.91
C THR A 23 -5.84 -5.49 -5.73
N VAL A 24 -5.21 -4.96 -6.78
CA VAL A 24 -5.81 -3.98 -7.72
C VAL A 24 -5.63 -4.51 -9.14
N ASP A 25 -6.72 -4.58 -9.91
CA ASP A 25 -6.73 -5.06 -11.31
C ASP A 25 -6.02 -6.41 -11.52
N GLY A 26 -6.18 -7.33 -10.56
CA GLY A 26 -5.56 -8.66 -10.59
C GLY A 26 -4.06 -8.69 -10.24
N ARG A 27 -3.49 -7.55 -9.85
CA ARG A 27 -2.10 -7.44 -9.38
C ARG A 27 -2.04 -7.25 -7.87
N GLU A 28 -1.07 -7.88 -7.24
CA GLU A 28 -0.82 -7.74 -5.81
C GLU A 28 0.25 -6.68 -5.52
N TYR A 29 -0.06 -5.85 -4.53
CA TYR A 29 0.80 -4.80 -4.01
C TYR A 29 0.99 -5.00 -2.52
N ARG A 30 2.17 -4.67 -1.99
CA ARG A 30 2.48 -4.71 -0.57
C ARG A 30 2.65 -3.31 -0.03
N VAL A 31 1.90 -2.99 1.01
CA VAL A 31 2.00 -1.74 1.76
C VAL A 31 2.77 -2.03 3.04
N LEU A 32 4.00 -1.54 3.12
CA LEU A 32 4.94 -1.82 4.20
C LEU A 32 5.45 -0.53 4.81
N HIS A 33 5.69 -0.55 6.12
CA HIS A 33 6.40 0.51 6.83
C HIS A 33 7.89 0.17 6.90
N THR A 34 8.74 1.11 6.50
CA THR A 34 10.19 1.03 6.65
C THR A 34 10.71 2.25 7.39
N ASP A 35 11.82 2.11 8.10
CA ASP A 35 12.41 3.21 8.87
C ASP A 35 12.98 4.31 7.97
N ALA A 36 13.38 3.96 6.74
CA ALA A 36 13.94 4.91 5.77
C ALA A 36 12.87 5.69 4.99
N PHE A 37 11.72 5.08 4.72
CA PHE A 37 10.73 5.63 3.77
C PHE A 37 9.32 5.79 4.35
N ALA A 38 9.15 5.58 5.65
CA ALA A 38 7.84 5.47 6.29
C ALA A 38 6.98 4.40 5.59
N TRP A 39 5.70 4.66 5.32
CA TRP A 39 4.86 3.75 4.54
C TRP A 39 5.15 3.88 3.05
N GLY A 40 5.31 2.74 2.38
CA GLY A 40 5.51 2.65 0.93
C GLY A 40 4.79 1.48 0.29
N ILE A 41 4.65 1.55 -1.04
CA ILE A 41 3.98 0.57 -1.88
C ILE A 41 5.01 -0.18 -2.70
N TYR A 42 4.97 -1.49 -2.62
CA TYR A 42 5.92 -2.40 -3.25
C TYR A 42 5.16 -3.42 -4.12
N THR A 43 5.84 -3.97 -5.12
CA THR A 43 5.29 -5.03 -5.99
C THR A 43 6.31 -6.15 -6.22
N GLY A 44 5.81 -7.30 -6.68
CA GLY A 44 6.63 -8.45 -7.02
C GLY A 44 7.30 -9.15 -5.82
N PRO A 45 8.03 -10.24 -6.09
CA PRO A 45 8.72 -11.01 -5.07
C PRO A 45 9.90 -10.25 -4.45
N ASN A 46 10.51 -9.33 -5.20
CA ASN A 46 11.69 -8.57 -4.79
C ASN A 46 11.38 -7.32 -3.97
N LEU A 47 10.09 -7.02 -3.72
CA LEU A 47 9.65 -5.77 -3.08
C LEU A 47 10.17 -4.54 -3.84
N ASP A 48 9.91 -4.49 -5.14
CA ASP A 48 10.26 -3.34 -5.95
C ASP A 48 9.31 -2.18 -5.64
N LEU A 49 9.86 -0.99 -5.38
CA LEU A 49 9.07 0.18 -5.03
C LEU A 49 8.25 0.66 -6.24
N VAL A 50 6.95 0.81 -6.07
CA VAL A 50 6.03 1.19 -7.15
C VAL A 50 6.25 2.65 -7.53
N GLY A 51 6.29 2.95 -8.83
CA GLY A 51 6.34 4.33 -9.32
C GLY A 51 5.03 5.08 -9.08
N ASP A 52 5.09 6.36 -8.74
CA ASP A 52 3.91 7.20 -8.45
C ASP A 52 3.23 7.78 -9.72
N GLY A 53 3.73 7.43 -10.91
CA GLY A 53 3.28 7.96 -12.19
C GLY A 53 3.73 9.39 -12.51
N ARG A 54 4.52 10.03 -11.64
CA ARG A 54 5.06 11.39 -11.79
C ARG A 54 6.58 11.42 -11.92
N GLY A 55 7.19 10.25 -12.14
CA GLY A 55 8.64 10.07 -12.15
C GLY A 55 9.25 9.90 -10.75
N GLY A 56 8.41 9.77 -9.72
CA GLY A 56 8.81 9.45 -8.36
C GLY A 56 8.39 8.03 -7.96
N PHE A 57 8.49 7.76 -6.66
CA PHE A 57 8.17 6.47 -6.07
C PHE A 57 7.11 6.61 -4.99
N ALA A 58 6.27 5.59 -4.86
CA ALA A 58 5.14 5.54 -3.95
C ALA A 58 5.60 5.22 -2.52
N HIS A 59 6.21 6.19 -1.84
CA HIS A 59 6.61 6.11 -0.44
C HIS A 59 6.41 7.43 0.31
N GLY A 60 6.76 7.47 1.60
CA GLY A 60 6.61 8.66 2.45
C GLY A 60 5.16 8.88 2.91
N TYR A 61 4.30 7.87 2.79
CA TYR A 61 2.92 7.98 3.26
C TYR A 61 2.89 8.08 4.79
N ARG A 62 2.06 8.98 5.32
CA ARG A 62 1.89 9.21 6.77
C ARG A 62 1.27 8.02 7.51
N GLY A 63 0.72 7.05 6.78
CA GLY A 63 0.06 5.87 7.31
C GLY A 63 -0.22 4.85 6.22
N ALA A 64 -0.45 3.59 6.61
CA ALA A 64 -0.86 2.53 5.69
C ALA A 64 -2.12 2.90 4.90
N GLU A 65 -3.06 3.59 5.54
CA GLU A 65 -4.31 4.05 4.93
C GLU A 65 -4.05 4.93 3.71
N ALA A 66 -3.15 5.92 3.82
CA ALA A 66 -2.83 6.82 2.72
C ALA A 66 -2.17 6.08 1.54
N ALA A 67 -1.35 5.07 1.83
CA ALA A 67 -0.78 4.20 0.81
C ALA A 67 -1.84 3.30 0.15
N ILE A 68 -2.75 2.73 0.93
CA ILE A 68 -3.87 1.92 0.40
C ILE A 68 -4.83 2.79 -0.43
N ASP A 69 -5.12 4.02 0.01
CA ASP A 69 -5.90 5.00 -0.74
C ASP A 69 -5.22 5.35 -2.06
N ALA A 70 -3.89 5.46 -2.11
CA ALA A 70 -3.16 5.70 -3.36
C ALA A 70 -3.27 4.51 -4.34
N LEU A 71 -3.43 3.28 -3.86
CA LEU A 71 -3.66 2.10 -4.72
C LEU A 71 -5.10 2.00 -5.22
N ILE A 72 -6.06 2.23 -4.33
CA ILE A 72 -7.47 1.97 -4.58
C ILE A 72 -8.20 3.20 -5.16
N GLY A 73 -7.73 4.39 -4.80
CA GLY A 73 -8.31 5.68 -5.16
C GLY A 73 -7.87 6.23 -6.51
N HIS A 74 -6.92 5.58 -7.20
CA HIS A 74 -6.67 5.83 -8.61
C HIS A 74 -7.87 5.32 -9.43
N ARG A 75 -8.85 6.20 -9.68
CA ARG A 75 -9.89 6.00 -10.68
C ARG A 75 -10.02 7.25 -11.53
#